data_AF-A0A6I4SV27-F1
#
_entry.id   AF-A0A6I4SV27-F1
#
_cell.length_a   1.000
_cell.length_b   1.000
_cell.length_c   1.000
_cell.angle_alpha   90.00
_cell.angle_beta   90.00
_cell.angle_gamma   90.00
#
_symmetry.space_group_name_H-M   'P 1'
#
loop_
_entity.id
_entity.type
_entity.pdbx_description
1 polymer ?
#
loop_
_entity_poly.entity_id
_entity_poly.type
_entity_poly.pdbx_seq_one_letter_code
_entity_poly.pdbx_strand_id
1 'polypeptide(L)'
;MSEASVPPYDAREVSNHIIKLAINSRLELTQMSLLKIVFFAHGWYLVSKGAPLIRQPVEAWEYWPVVKVVRDAFKEFGKKPINKFAERGSTSSRD
;
A
#
# COMPACT_ATOMS: atom_id res chain seq x y z
N MET A 1 -23.67 3.48 0.72
CA MET A 1 -22.37 4.18 0.81
C MET A 1 -21.76 3.77 2.14
N SER A 2 -20.80 2.84 2.14
CA SER A 2 -20.14 2.43 3.38
C SER A 2 -19.31 3.59 3.93
N GLU A 3 -19.40 3.82 5.23
CA GLU A 3 -18.56 4.75 5.97
C GLU A 3 -17.09 4.56 5.56
N ALA A 4 -16.43 5.63 5.10
CA ALA A 4 -14.99 5.57 4.89
C ALA A 4 -14.35 5.35 6.26
N SER A 5 -13.66 4.22 6.45
CA SER A 5 -12.95 4.00 7.71
C SER A 5 -11.97 5.15 7.93
N VAL A 6 -11.67 5.50 9.17
CA VAL A 6 -10.61 6.45 9.46
C VAL A 6 -9.25 5.73 9.45
N PRO A 7 -8.13 6.41 9.12
CA PRO A 7 -6.80 5.84 9.27
C PRO A 7 -6.53 5.45 10.74
N PRO A 8 -5.63 4.47 10.99
CA PRO A 8 -4.76 3.83 10.01
C PRO A 8 -5.45 2.73 9.18
N TYR A 9 -5.29 2.79 7.86
CA TYR A 9 -5.87 1.85 6.89
C TYR A 9 -5.06 0.57 6.71
N ASP A 10 -5.62 -0.44 6.04
CA ASP A 10 -4.81 -1.54 5.52
C ASP A 10 -3.94 -1.00 4.38
N ALA A 11 -2.64 -1.29 4.40
CA ALA A 11 -1.72 -0.88 3.35
C ALA A 11 -2.10 -1.45 1.98
N ARG A 12 -2.78 -2.60 1.93
CA ARG A 12 -3.33 -3.17 0.69
C ARG A 12 -4.50 -2.35 0.15
N GLU A 13 -5.33 -1.77 1.01
CA GLU A 13 -6.44 -0.90 0.60
C GLU A 13 -5.92 0.41 0.03
N VAL A 14 -4.94 1.01 0.71
CA VAL A 14 -4.23 2.20 0.20
C VAL A 14 -3.57 1.87 -1.16
N SER A 15 -2.94 0.70 -1.28
CA SER A 15 -2.35 0.24 -2.54
C SER A 15 -3.39 0.09 -3.66
N ASN A 16 -4.54 -0.52 -3.37
CA ASN A 16 -5.63 -0.67 -4.33
C ASN A 16 -6.17 0.68 -4.79
N HIS A 17 -6.26 1.66 -3.88
CA HIS A 17 -6.65 3.02 -4.24
C HIS A 17 -5.63 3.68 -5.18
N ILE A 18 -4.33 3.56 -4.89
CA ILE A 18 -3.24 4.05 -5.75
C ILE A 18 -3.30 3.40 -7.14
N ILE A 19 -3.48 2.07 -7.22
CA ILE A 19 -3.59 1.34 -8.49
C ILE A 19 -4.80 1.85 -9.29
N LYS A 20 -5.95 2.04 -8.63
CA LYS A 20 -7.15 2.60 -9.28
C LYS A 20 -6.90 3.99 -9.87
N LEU A 21 -6.20 4.86 -9.15
CA LEU A 21 -5.81 6.18 -9.64
C LEU A 21 -4.85 6.11 -10.84
N ALA A 22 -3.90 5.18 -10.81
CA ALA A 22 -2.97 4.96 -11.92
C ALA A 22 -3.70 4.47 -13.18
N ILE A 23 -4.59 3.48 -13.05
CA ILE A 23 -5.42 2.97 -14.15
C ILE A 23 -6.25 4.11 -14.78
N ASN A 24 -6.93 4.91 -13.95
CA ASN A 24 -7.73 6.04 -14.43
C ASN A 24 -6.87 7.10 -15.14
N SER A 25 -5.62 7.24 -14.73
CA SER A 25 -4.64 8.14 -15.34
C SER A 25 -3.86 7.52 -16.52
N ARG A 26 -4.19 6.28 -16.92
CA ARG A 26 -3.46 5.50 -17.95
C ARG A 26 -1.96 5.35 -17.65
N LEU A 27 -1.62 5.21 -16.37
CA LEU A 27 -0.26 4.95 -15.89
C LEU A 27 -0.11 3.49 -15.46
N GLU A 28 1.02 2.90 -15.82
CA GLU A 28 1.39 1.55 -15.37
C GLU A 28 2.25 1.62 -14.11
N LEU A 29 1.93 0.78 -13.13
CA LEU A 29 2.73 0.62 -11.92
C LEU A 29 3.38 -0.76 -11.90
N THR A 30 4.66 -0.81 -11.57
CA THR A 30 5.36 -2.03 -11.15
C THR A 30 5.26 -2.20 -9.64
N GLN A 31 5.60 -3.40 -9.13
CA GLN A 31 5.70 -3.65 -7.68
C GLN A 31 6.58 -2.59 -6.99
N MET A 32 7.74 -2.27 -7.57
CA MET A 32 8.68 -1.32 -6.99
C MET A 32 8.12 0.10 -6.92
N SER A 33 7.46 0.57 -7.98
CA SER A 33 6.83 1.89 -7.96
C SER A 33 5.72 1.98 -6.92
N LEU A 34 4.90 0.93 -6.77
CA LEU A 34 3.84 0.90 -5.77
C LEU A 34 4.40 0.95 -4.34
N LEU A 35 5.45 0.16 -4.04
CA LEU A 35 6.12 0.18 -2.73
C LEU A 35 6.64 1.57 -2.36
N LYS A 36 7.27 2.26 -3.32
CA LYS A 36 7.77 3.62 -3.11
C LYS A 36 6.62 4.60 -2.85
N ILE A 37 5.55 4.55 -3.64
CA ILE A 37 4.41 5.46 -3.48
C ILE A 37 3.73 5.24 -2.12
N VAL A 38 3.50 3.99 -1.69
CA VAL A 38 2.90 3.70 -0.38
C VAL A 38 3.77 4.23 0.75
N PHE A 39 5.10 4.02 0.68
CA PHE A 39 6.04 4.54 1.67
C PHE A 39 6.01 6.07 1.76
N PHE A 40 6.08 6.77 0.62
CA PHE A 40 6.03 8.23 0.60
C PHE A 40 4.67 8.78 1.05
N ALA A 41 3.56 8.14 0.66
CA ALA A 41 2.24 8.52 1.12
C ALA A 41 2.12 8.39 2.65
N HIS A 42 2.66 7.31 3.23
CA HIS A 42 2.70 7.13 4.67
C HIS A 42 3.52 8.22 5.37
N GLY A 43 4.75 8.48 4.90
CA GLY A 43 5.61 9.52 5.46
C GLY A 43 5.00 10.93 5.35
N TRP A 44 4.42 11.26 4.20
CA TRP A 44 3.75 12.54 3.99
C TRP A 44 2.55 12.72 4.92
N TYR A 45 1.75 11.67 5.10
CA TYR A 45 0.59 11.69 5.99
C TYR A 45 1.02 11.83 7.46
N LEU A 46 2.08 11.14 7.89
CA LEU A 46 2.65 11.29 9.23
C LEU A 46 3.05 12.74 9.51
N VAL A 47 3.78 13.38 8.59
CA VAL A 47 4.21 14.78 8.75
C VAL A 47 3.02 15.74 8.75
N SER A 48 2.06 15.53 7.86
CA SER A 48 0.95 16.47 7.67
C SER A 48 -0.20 16.32 8.67
N LYS A 49 -0.40 15.13 9.25
CA LYS A 49 -1.52 14.83 10.16
C LYS A 49 -1.10 14.39 11.55
N GLY A 50 0.19 14.15 11.79
CA GLY A 50 0.68 13.65 13.08
C GLY A 50 0.19 12.24 13.43
N ALA A 51 -0.33 11.50 12.44
CA ALA A 51 -0.94 10.18 12.63
C ALA A 51 -0.56 9.24 11.48
N PRO A 52 -0.54 7.92 11.68
CA PRO A 52 -0.17 6.96 10.64
C PRO A 52 -1.27 6.80 9.57
N LEU A 53 -0.89 6.76 8.29
CA LEU A 53 -1.82 6.44 7.19
C LEU A 53 -2.19 4.96 7.14
N ILE A 54 -1.21 4.08 7.36
CA ILE A 54 -1.35 2.63 7.25
C ILE A 54 -1.04 1.98 8.60
N ARG A 55 -1.70 0.86 8.88
CA ARG A 55 -1.55 0.13 10.15
C ARG A 55 -0.37 -0.83 10.17
N GLN A 56 0.04 -1.33 9.00
CA GLN A 56 1.17 -2.25 8.91
C GLN A 56 2.50 -1.49 9.06
N PRO A 57 3.49 -2.11 9.74
CA PRO A 57 4.77 -1.49 9.92
C PRO A 57 5.51 -1.33 8.59
N VAL A 58 6.35 -0.31 8.53
CA VAL A 58 7.40 -0.20 7.53
C VAL A 58 8.64 -0.90 8.08
N GLU A 59 9.15 -1.89 7.36
CA GLU A 59 10.33 -2.67 7.76
C GLU A 59 11.59 -2.11 7.09
N ALA A 60 12.69 -2.00 7.84
CA ALA A 60 13.99 -1.62 7.30
C ALA A 60 14.68 -2.83 6.67
N TRP A 61 14.61 -2.96 5.35
CA TRP A 61 15.30 -3.99 4.58
C TRP A 61 16.62 -3.45 4.01
N GLU A 62 17.51 -4.34 3.60
CA GLU A 62 18.88 -4.03 3.14
C GLU A 62 18.97 -2.86 2.13
N TYR A 63 18.03 -2.79 1.19
CA TYR A 63 18.07 -1.79 0.11
C TYR A 63 17.05 -0.67 0.24
N TRP A 64 15.90 -0.92 0.88
CA TRP A 64 14.81 0.05 0.92
C TRP A 64 13.80 -0.27 2.04
N PRO A 65 13.19 0.73 2.70
CA PRO A 65 12.06 0.49 3.59
C PRO A 65 10.86 -0.12 2.86
N VAL A 66 10.29 -1.19 3.39
CA VAL A 66 9.23 -1.97 2.73
C VAL A 66 8.05 -2.23 3.66
N VAL A 67 6.84 -2.03 3.15
CA VAL A 67 5.63 -2.54 3.79
C VAL A 67 5.43 -3.99 3.33
N LYS A 68 5.77 -4.95 4.18
CA LYS A 68 5.84 -6.39 3.84
C LYS A 68 4.57 -6.92 3.18
N VAL A 69 3.40 -6.58 3.73
CA VAL A 69 2.11 -7.04 3.19
C VAL A 69 1.83 -6.54 1.77
N VAL A 70 2.35 -5.35 1.41
CA VAL A 70 2.23 -4.81 0.04
C VAL A 70 3.22 -5.52 -0.87
N ARG A 71 4.48 -5.69 -0.43
CA ARG A 71 5.48 -6.45 -1.21
C ARG A 71 4.95 -7.83 -1.55
N ASP A 72 4.42 -8.56 -0.58
CA ASP A 72 3.96 -9.93 -0.76
C ASP A 72 2.71 -10.02 -1.64
N ALA A 73 1.78 -9.07 -1.52
CA ALA A 73 0.57 -9.04 -2.35
C ALA A 73 0.88 -8.81 -3.84
N PHE A 74 1.99 -8.15 -4.17
CA PHE A 74 2.34 -7.78 -5.55
C PHE A 74 3.68 -8.37 -6.03
N LYS A 75 4.27 -9.34 -5.31
CA LYS A 75 5.60 -9.90 -5.64
C LYS A 75 5.70 -10.60 -6.98
N GLU A 76 4.61 -11.22 -7.43
CA GLU A 76 4.56 -11.92 -8.71
C GLU A 76 4.71 -10.98 -9.92
N PHE A 77 4.38 -9.69 -9.76
CA PHE A 77 4.50 -8.72 -10.84
C PHE A 77 5.96 -8.34 -11.09
N GLY A 78 6.75 -8.16 -10.03
CA GLY A 78 8.13 -7.70 -10.12
C GLY A 78 8.24 -6.44 -10.99
N LYS A 79 8.86 -6.58 -12.17
CA LYS A 79 9.04 -5.50 -13.17
C LYS A 79 7.86 -5.35 -14.15
N LYS A 80 6.88 -6.24 -14.14
CA LYS A 80 5.70 -6.19 -15.02
C LYS A 80 4.65 -5.22 -14.45
N PRO A 81 3.78 -4.65 -15.30
CA PRO A 81 2.64 -3.86 -14.85
C PRO A 81 1.70 -4.66 -13.94
N ILE A 82 1.26 -4.03 -12.85
CA ILE A 82 0.22 -4.56 -11.96
C ILE A 82 -1.13 -4.43 -12.65
N ASN A 83 -1.85 -5.54 -12.77
CA ASN A 83 -3.18 -5.61 -13.40
C ASN A 83 -4.25 -6.24 -12.50
N LYS A 84 -3.96 -6.45 -11.20
CA LYS A 84 -4.91 -6.99 -10.22
C LYS A 84 -4.85 -6.21 -8.91
N PHE A 85 -5.93 -6.25 -8.15
CA PHE A 85 -5.98 -5.69 -6.80
C PHE A 85 -5.55 -6.72 -5.76
N ALA A 86 -5.04 -6.24 -4.62
CA ALA A 86 -4.75 -7.08 -3.46
C ALA A 86 -6.05 -7.49 -2.76
N GLU A 87 -6.09 -8.73 -2.28
CA GLU A 87 -7.15 -9.22 -1.41
C GLU A 87 -6.98 -8.68 0.02
N ARG A 88 -8.11 -8.38 0.67
CA ARG A 88 -8.11 -8.04 2.09
C ARG A 88 -7.74 -9.32 2.85
N GLY A 89 -6.66 -9.28 3.63
CA GLY A 89 -6.33 -10.40 4.50
C GLY A 89 -7.44 -10.56 5.53
N SER A 90 -7.79 -11.81 5.86
CA SER A 90 -8.68 -12.08 6.98
C SER A 90 -8.16 -11.35 8.20
N THR A 91 -8.98 -10.49 8.80
CA THR A 91 -8.73 -9.92 10.12
C THR A 91 -8.73 -11.08 11.12
N SER A 92 -7.61 -11.78 11.25
CA SER A 92 -7.39 -12.65 12.39
C SER A 92 -7.11 -11.74 13.57
N SER A 93 -8.19 -11.41 14.28
CA SER A 93 -8.11 -10.94 15.66
C SER A 93 -7.47 -12.05 16.49
N ARG A 94 -6.14 -12.07 16.57
CA ARG A 94 -5.41 -12.79 17.60
C ARG A 94 -4.21 -11.94 18.03
N ASP A 95 -4.21 -11.73 19.34
CA ASP A 95 -3.20 -11.17 20.25
C ASP A 95 -3.16 -9.64 20.39
#